data_AF-A0A7S0L076-F1
#
_entry.id   AF-A0A7S0L076-F1
#
_cell.length_a   1.000
_cell.length_b   1.000
_cell.length_c   1.000
_cell.angle_alpha   90.00
_cell.angle_beta   90.00
_cell.angle_gamma   90.00
#
_symmetry.space_group_name_H-M   'P 1'
#
loop_
_entity.id
_entity.type
_entity.pdbx_description
1 polymer ?
#
loop_
_entity_poly.entity_id
_entity_poly.type
_entity_poly.pdbx_seq_one_letter_code
_entity_poly.pdbx_strand_id
1 'polypeptide(L)'
;MLRFEGAAHFRQRIVLATLSGRRIRIDNIRVAQDGADGSERSGLQDFEANFLRLLEKFVNGCEIRIDETATSLQYTPGIIIGGEITHDCGTSRGIGYFVEPLLMLAPFAKHSLEATLNGLTNEQQDIGVDLLRTVTLPMLRHFGVPDAALTIVRRGAPPAGGGEVRLSVPVVRELSTIDLTEQGRFKRVRGVAYGSKVSPQIANRMVDATRSILNHFLPDVWVYTDLYKGKASGLSAGFALSLVAESTSGALLAAEVCAVGGARPEEVGTSAASAPLGGVQQG
;
A
#
# COMPACT_ATOMS: atom_id res chain seq x y z
N MET A 1 12.94 22.43 16.25
CA MET A 1 11.59 21.98 15.88
C MET A 1 11.36 22.39 14.44
N LEU A 2 11.16 21.44 13.53
CA LEU A 2 10.95 21.71 12.10
C LEU A 2 9.48 22.09 11.86
N ARG A 3 9.23 22.96 10.88
CA ARG A 3 7.87 23.39 10.51
C ARG A 3 7.60 23.03 9.05
N PHE A 4 6.40 22.55 8.78
CA PHE A 4 5.89 22.21 7.46
C PHE A 4 4.49 22.78 7.31
N GLU A 5 4.05 22.90 6.06
CA GLU A 5 2.71 23.39 5.75
C GLU A 5 1.97 22.40 4.84
N GLY A 6 0.64 22.36 4.99
CA GLY A 6 -0.26 21.58 4.15
C GLY A 6 -0.28 20.08 4.46
N ALA A 7 -1.24 19.38 3.86
CA ALA A 7 -1.46 17.95 4.06
C ALA A 7 -0.64 17.03 3.13
N ALA A 8 0.05 17.59 2.14
CA ALA A 8 0.85 16.82 1.20
C ALA A 8 2.00 16.07 1.92
N HIS A 9 2.23 14.82 1.52
CA HIS A 9 3.27 13.95 2.08
C HIS A 9 3.19 13.75 3.61
N PHE A 10 1.98 13.80 4.18
CA PHE A 10 1.76 13.68 5.63
C PHE A 10 2.45 12.44 6.22
N ARG A 11 2.20 11.24 5.66
CA ARG A 11 2.82 9.99 6.12
C ARG A 11 4.35 10.04 6.06
N GLN A 12 4.91 10.51 4.96
CA GLN A 12 6.37 10.59 4.77
C GLN A 12 7.01 11.54 5.79
N ARG A 13 6.39 12.70 6.04
CA ARG A 13 6.88 13.66 7.05
C ARG A 13 6.92 13.04 8.44
N ILE A 14 5.85 12.34 8.83
CA ILE A 14 5.80 11.64 10.12
C ILE A 14 6.86 10.53 10.19
N VAL A 15 6.96 9.67 9.18
CA VAL A 15 7.96 8.58 9.12
C VAL A 15 9.38 9.12 9.23
N LEU A 16 9.73 10.15 8.44
CA LEU A 16 11.05 10.78 8.47
C LEU A 16 11.33 11.47 9.81
N ALA A 17 10.32 12.07 10.45
CA ALA A 17 10.45 12.62 11.79
C ALA A 17 10.75 11.52 12.82
N THR A 18 10.07 10.37 12.73
CA THR A 18 10.33 9.19 13.58
C THR A 18 11.74 8.66 13.39
N LEU A 19 12.18 8.46 12.14
CA LEU A 19 13.51 7.94 11.83
C LEU A 19 14.63 8.91 12.23
N SER A 20 14.43 10.21 12.05
CA SER A 20 15.44 11.23 12.39
C SER A 20 15.42 11.68 13.84
N GLY A 21 14.42 11.26 14.63
CA GLY A 21 14.22 11.73 16.01
C GLY A 21 13.92 13.23 16.12
N ARG A 22 13.53 13.90 15.03
CA ARG A 22 13.30 15.35 15.00
C ARG A 22 11.83 15.69 15.25
N ARG A 23 11.59 16.59 16.20
CA ARG A 23 10.24 17.14 16.46
C ARG A 23 9.80 18.03 15.30
N ILE A 24 8.57 17.82 14.83
CA ILE A 24 7.99 18.55 13.70
C ILE A 24 6.64 19.17 14.06
N ARG A 25 6.26 20.21 13.32
CA ARG A 25 4.92 20.79 13.33
C ARG A 25 4.45 20.98 11.90
N ILE A 26 3.20 20.62 11.64
CA ILE A 26 2.55 20.73 10.35
C ILE A 26 1.38 21.69 10.56
N ASP A 27 1.48 22.88 9.98
CA ASP A 27 0.43 23.89 10.01
C ASP A 27 -0.36 23.88 8.69
N ASN A 28 -1.48 24.59 8.65
CA ASN A 28 -2.30 24.78 7.44
C ASN A 28 -2.79 23.49 6.78
N ILE A 29 -3.18 22.48 7.58
CA ILE A 29 -3.75 21.23 7.05
C ILE A 29 -5.18 21.53 6.58
N ARG A 30 -5.35 21.68 5.26
CA ARG A 30 -6.66 21.88 4.57
C ARG A 30 -7.49 23.01 5.18
N VAL A 31 -6.89 24.17 5.38
CA VAL A 31 -7.62 25.35 5.88
C VAL A 31 -8.63 25.81 4.82
N ALA A 32 -9.91 25.81 5.17
CA ALA A 32 -11.01 26.28 4.32
C ALA A 32 -11.06 25.64 2.91
N GLN A 33 -10.91 24.30 2.84
CA GLN A 33 -11.12 23.57 1.60
C GLN A 33 -12.54 22.98 1.52
N ASP A 34 -13.23 23.31 0.45
CA ASP A 34 -14.46 22.63 0.06
C ASP A 34 -14.13 21.19 -0.39
N GLY A 35 -14.80 20.23 0.22
CA GLY A 35 -14.77 18.83 -0.19
C GLY A 35 -15.38 18.66 -1.57
N ALA A 36 -14.99 17.59 -2.27
CA ALA A 36 -15.55 17.25 -3.58
C ALA A 36 -17.08 16.99 -3.57
N ASP A 37 -17.67 16.87 -2.38
CA ASP A 37 -19.10 16.70 -2.09
C ASP A 37 -19.79 17.98 -1.60
N GLY A 38 -19.08 19.12 -1.58
CA GLY A 38 -19.58 20.40 -1.04
C GLY A 38 -19.58 20.49 0.49
N SER A 39 -18.97 19.53 1.20
CA SER A 39 -18.77 19.60 2.66
C SER A 39 -17.49 20.37 3.00
N GLU A 40 -17.50 21.19 4.06
CA GLU A 40 -16.25 21.80 4.55
C GLU A 40 -15.34 20.70 5.13
N ARG A 41 -14.26 20.36 4.42
CA ARG A 41 -13.27 19.37 4.87
C ARG A 41 -12.05 20.09 5.42
N SER A 42 -12.21 20.69 6.59
CA SER A 42 -11.12 21.34 7.30
C SER A 42 -10.30 20.33 8.12
N GLY A 43 -8.98 20.52 8.16
CA GLY A 43 -8.10 19.79 9.07
C GLY A 43 -7.71 18.37 8.67
N LEU A 44 -7.27 17.60 9.67
CA LEU A 44 -6.92 16.18 9.53
C LEU A 44 -8.14 15.35 9.13
N GLN A 45 -7.93 14.45 8.18
CA GLN A 45 -8.93 13.45 7.81
C GLN A 45 -8.92 12.27 8.77
N ASP A 46 -10.00 11.50 8.77
CA ASP A 46 -10.17 10.31 9.60
C ASP A 46 -9.04 9.28 9.41
N PHE A 47 -8.60 9.03 8.18
CA PHE A 47 -7.50 8.11 7.87
C PHE A 47 -6.14 8.63 8.34
N GLU A 48 -5.93 9.94 8.43
CA GLU A 48 -4.72 10.54 8.98
C GLU A 48 -4.71 10.41 10.49
N ALA A 49 -5.83 10.72 11.15
CA ALA A 49 -6.00 10.49 12.58
C ALA A 49 -5.85 8.99 12.92
N ASN A 50 -6.38 8.09 12.08
CA ASN A 50 -6.24 6.65 12.29
C ASN A 50 -4.77 6.20 12.13
N PHE A 51 -4.06 6.74 11.15
CA PHE A 51 -2.63 6.48 10.99
C PHE A 51 -1.81 6.95 12.20
N LEU A 52 -2.15 8.10 12.78
CA LEU A 52 -1.52 8.56 14.03
C LEU A 52 -1.78 7.59 15.20
N ARG A 53 -3.00 7.08 15.34
CA ARG A 53 -3.33 6.04 16.35
C ARG A 53 -2.59 4.72 16.12
N LEU A 54 -2.35 4.33 14.87
CA LEU A 54 -1.49 3.18 14.55
C LEU A 54 -0.05 3.44 15.03
N LEU A 55 0.46 4.64 14.78
CA LEU A 55 1.81 5.02 15.17
C LEU A 55 2.01 4.98 16.68
N GLU A 56 1.02 5.46 17.47
CA GLU A 56 1.06 5.40 18.94
C GLU A 56 1.15 3.97 19.50
N LYS A 57 0.55 2.98 18.81
CA LYS A 57 0.67 1.56 19.21
C LYS A 57 2.06 0.98 18.95
N PHE A 58 2.79 1.57 18.01
CA PHE A 58 4.03 1.03 17.47
C PHE A 58 5.29 1.77 17.96
N VAL A 59 5.12 3.06 18.30
CA VAL A 59 6.17 3.97 18.78
C VAL A 59 5.86 4.37 20.20
N ASN A 60 6.70 3.97 21.15
CA ASN A 60 6.51 4.32 22.55
C ASN A 60 7.08 5.72 22.85
N GLY A 61 6.33 6.49 23.64
CA GLY A 61 6.72 7.84 24.06
C GLY A 61 6.64 8.89 22.95
N CYS A 62 5.92 8.64 21.86
CA CYS A 62 5.59 9.70 20.93
C CYS A 62 4.50 10.61 21.51
N GLU A 63 4.62 11.92 21.31
CA GLU A 63 3.57 12.88 21.66
C GLU A 63 2.99 13.49 20.39
N ILE A 64 1.67 13.39 20.27
CA ILE A 64 0.88 13.96 19.17
C ILE A 64 -0.04 15.00 19.79
N ARG A 65 0.13 16.27 19.41
CA ARG A 65 -0.74 17.37 19.85
C ARG A 65 -1.42 17.98 18.64
N ILE A 66 -2.73 17.89 18.61
CA ILE A 66 -3.59 18.40 17.54
C ILE A 66 -4.32 19.62 18.09
N ASP A 67 -4.42 20.71 17.33
CA ASP A 67 -5.21 21.86 17.74
C ASP A 67 -6.73 21.56 17.65
N GLU A 68 -7.55 22.39 18.29
CA GLU A 68 -9.03 22.24 18.33
C GLU A 68 -9.68 22.14 16.94
N THR A 69 -9.14 22.87 15.97
CA THR A 69 -9.60 22.90 14.56
C THR A 69 -8.97 21.80 13.70
N ALA A 70 -8.06 21.00 14.26
CA ALA A 70 -7.28 19.98 13.57
C ALA A 70 -6.52 20.49 12.33
N THR A 71 -6.20 21.78 12.26
CA THR A 71 -5.46 22.40 11.14
C THR A 71 -3.95 22.49 11.41
N SER A 72 -3.56 22.37 12.67
CA SER A 72 -2.17 22.26 13.11
C SER A 72 -1.93 20.98 13.92
N LEU A 73 -0.85 20.28 13.59
CA LEU A 73 -0.35 19.10 14.29
C LEU A 73 1.10 19.31 14.74
N GLN A 74 1.39 19.04 16.01
CA GLN A 74 2.74 18.90 16.52
C GLN A 74 3.04 17.43 16.83
N TYR A 75 4.13 16.92 16.26
CA TYR A 75 4.60 15.55 16.45
C TYR A 75 5.99 15.54 17.10
N THR A 76 6.08 14.88 18.25
CA THR A 76 7.35 14.57 18.93
C THR A 76 7.59 13.06 18.80
N PRO A 77 8.62 12.63 18.05
CA PRO A 77 8.89 11.21 17.86
C PRO A 77 9.36 10.55 19.15
N GLY A 78 9.01 9.28 19.30
CA GLY A 78 9.43 8.40 20.39
C GLY A 78 10.39 7.32 19.90
N ILE A 79 10.42 6.19 20.62
CA ILE A 79 11.26 5.04 20.28
C ILE A 79 10.39 3.96 19.61
N ILE A 80 10.84 3.44 18.48
CA ILE A 80 10.15 2.37 17.75
C ILE A 80 10.32 1.06 18.52
N ILE A 81 9.23 0.49 19.03
CA ILE A 81 9.29 -0.73 19.86
C ILE A 81 9.05 -1.98 19.01
N GLY A 82 8.07 -1.95 18.10
CA GLY A 82 7.60 -3.15 17.40
C GLY A 82 6.66 -3.99 18.28
N GLY A 83 6.71 -5.31 18.14
CA GLY A 83 5.84 -6.24 18.86
C GLY A 83 4.55 -6.58 18.12
N GLU A 84 3.59 -7.15 18.85
CA GLU A 84 2.30 -7.57 18.30
C GLU A 84 1.29 -6.42 18.32
N ILE A 85 0.71 -6.10 17.16
CA ILE A 85 -0.23 -4.99 17.01
C ILE A 85 -1.46 -5.46 16.26
N THR A 86 -2.65 -5.15 16.78
CA THR A 86 -3.89 -5.27 16.02
C THR A 86 -4.46 -3.87 15.78
N HIS A 87 -4.79 -3.58 14.52
CA HIS A 87 -5.31 -2.28 14.12
C HIS A 87 -6.40 -2.40 13.06
N ASP A 88 -7.45 -1.59 13.20
CA ASP A 88 -8.52 -1.45 12.23
C ASP A 88 -8.25 -0.19 11.41
N CYS A 89 -7.92 -0.37 10.14
CA CYS A 89 -7.64 0.70 9.18
C CYS A 89 -8.92 1.43 8.74
N GLY A 90 -10.10 0.86 8.97
CA GLY A 90 -11.36 1.37 8.47
C GLY A 90 -11.53 1.15 6.96
N THR A 91 -12.40 1.98 6.35
CA THR A 91 -12.78 1.88 4.93
C THR A 91 -12.45 3.13 4.12
N SER A 92 -11.87 4.15 4.73
CA SER A 92 -11.58 5.43 4.06
C SER A 92 -10.33 5.35 3.19
N ARG A 93 -9.40 4.44 3.50
CA ARG A 93 -8.17 4.16 2.75
C ARG A 93 -7.87 2.67 2.74
N GLY A 94 -7.08 2.24 1.75
CA GLY A 94 -6.55 0.89 1.66
C GLY A 94 -5.58 0.58 2.80
N ILE A 95 -5.51 -0.70 3.20
CA ILE A 95 -4.52 -1.20 4.17
C ILE A 95 -3.10 -0.83 3.74
N GLY A 96 -2.83 -0.73 2.43
CA GLY A 96 -1.53 -0.31 1.93
C GLY A 96 -1.09 1.08 2.42
N TYR A 97 -2.04 1.99 2.66
CA TYR A 97 -1.76 3.29 3.26
C TYR A 97 -1.06 3.18 4.63
N PHE A 98 -1.38 2.13 5.39
CA PHE A 98 -0.88 1.89 6.74
C PHE A 98 0.34 0.95 6.75
N VAL A 99 0.38 -0.04 5.86
CA VAL A 99 1.49 -0.99 5.75
C VAL A 99 2.77 -0.31 5.26
N GLU A 100 2.69 0.59 4.28
CA GLU A 100 3.86 1.24 3.70
C GLU A 100 4.72 1.98 4.76
N PRO A 101 4.15 2.83 5.64
CA PRO A 101 4.90 3.39 6.78
C PRO A 101 5.48 2.37 7.75
N LEU A 102 4.74 1.29 8.06
CA LEU A 102 5.23 0.25 8.96
C LEU A 102 6.44 -0.47 8.36
N LEU A 103 6.42 -0.78 7.06
CA LEU A 103 7.54 -1.40 6.35
C LEU A 103 8.81 -0.54 6.38
N MET A 104 8.67 0.80 6.38
CA MET A 104 9.81 1.72 6.47
C MET A 104 10.37 1.85 7.89
N LEU A 105 9.56 1.64 8.92
CA LEU A 105 9.95 1.86 10.32
C LEU A 105 10.32 0.56 11.06
N ALA A 106 9.62 -0.54 10.79
CA ALA A 106 9.75 -1.82 11.49
C ALA A 106 11.15 -2.45 11.48
N PRO A 107 11.96 -2.33 10.40
CA PRO A 107 13.33 -2.82 10.43
C PRO A 107 14.18 -2.20 11.56
N PHE A 108 13.84 -0.99 12.01
CA PHE A 108 14.56 -0.24 13.06
C PHE A 108 13.93 -0.34 14.46
N ALA A 109 12.96 -1.24 14.64
CA ALA A 109 12.29 -1.45 15.92
C ALA A 109 13.18 -2.19 16.94
N LYS A 110 12.84 -2.14 18.24
CA LYS A 110 13.51 -2.97 19.26
C LYS A 110 13.17 -4.46 19.16
N HIS A 111 11.94 -4.77 18.75
CA HIS A 111 11.41 -6.12 18.59
C HIS A 111 10.79 -6.27 17.21
N SER A 112 10.71 -7.50 16.71
CA SER A 112 10.05 -7.78 15.43
C SER A 112 8.59 -7.33 15.48
N LEU A 113 8.08 -6.86 14.33
CA LEU A 113 6.69 -6.43 14.21
C LEU A 113 5.83 -7.60 13.73
N GLU A 114 4.76 -7.87 14.45
CA GLU A 114 3.68 -8.77 14.04
C GLU A 114 2.37 -7.98 14.05
N ALA A 115 1.97 -7.44 12.89
CA ALA A 115 0.80 -6.59 12.77
C ALA A 115 -0.37 -7.31 12.07
N THR A 116 -1.53 -7.35 12.73
CA THR A 116 -2.81 -7.75 12.12
C THR A 116 -3.61 -6.50 11.77
N LEU A 117 -3.80 -6.26 10.48
CA LEU A 117 -4.49 -5.08 9.96
C LEU A 117 -5.79 -5.48 9.28
N ASN A 118 -6.88 -4.81 9.64
CA ASN A 118 -8.21 -5.04 9.09
C ASN A 118 -8.67 -3.84 8.25
N GLY A 119 -9.36 -4.07 7.14
CA GLY A 119 -9.87 -2.98 6.28
C GLY A 119 -9.99 -3.36 4.81
N LEU A 120 -9.76 -2.39 3.93
CA LEU A 120 -9.74 -2.56 2.47
C LEU A 120 -8.39 -3.12 2.00
N THR A 121 -8.37 -4.25 1.30
CA THR A 121 -7.12 -4.86 0.81
C THR A 121 -6.67 -4.31 -0.54
N ASN A 122 -7.62 -3.93 -1.39
CA ASN A 122 -7.35 -3.37 -2.71
C ASN A 122 -8.38 -2.26 -2.96
N GLU A 123 -7.88 -1.09 -3.31
CA GLU A 123 -8.62 0.12 -3.63
C GLU A 123 -7.78 0.89 -4.67
N GLN A 124 -8.38 1.80 -5.44
CA GLN A 124 -7.72 2.42 -6.59
C GLN A 124 -6.71 3.53 -6.22
N GLN A 125 -6.87 4.20 -5.08
CA GLN A 125 -6.03 5.31 -4.65
C GLN A 125 -4.77 4.86 -3.90
N ASP A 126 -4.81 3.69 -3.26
CA ASP A 126 -3.71 3.15 -2.46
C ASP A 126 -3.08 1.90 -3.08
N ILE A 127 -1.82 1.63 -2.69
CA ILE A 127 -1.15 0.39 -3.08
C ILE A 127 -1.89 -0.83 -2.50
N GLY A 128 -2.27 -1.77 -3.36
CA GLY A 128 -2.90 -3.02 -2.96
C GLY A 128 -1.93 -3.97 -2.26
N VAL A 129 -2.50 -4.89 -1.49
CA VAL A 129 -1.74 -5.91 -0.75
C VAL A 129 -0.94 -6.85 -1.66
N ASP A 130 -1.36 -7.03 -2.92
CA ASP A 130 -0.63 -7.83 -3.89
C ASP A 130 0.67 -7.14 -4.31
N LEU A 131 0.62 -5.85 -4.64
CA LEU A 131 1.81 -5.08 -5.00
C LEU A 131 2.77 -4.93 -3.82
N LEU A 132 2.25 -4.74 -2.60
CA LEU A 132 3.10 -4.78 -1.40
C LEU A 132 3.88 -6.10 -1.31
N ARG A 133 3.21 -7.22 -1.56
CA ARG A 133 3.80 -8.56 -1.50
C ARG A 133 4.77 -8.86 -2.65
N THR A 134 4.47 -8.40 -3.87
CA THR A 134 5.22 -8.76 -5.09
C THR A 134 6.26 -7.73 -5.51
N VAL A 135 6.21 -6.50 -4.96
CA VAL A 135 7.12 -5.40 -5.30
C VAL A 135 7.83 -4.89 -4.05
N THR A 136 7.08 -4.40 -3.06
CA THR A 136 7.66 -3.72 -1.90
C THR A 136 8.47 -4.68 -1.03
N LEU A 137 7.95 -5.88 -0.74
CA LEU A 137 8.68 -6.88 0.05
C LEU A 137 9.96 -7.36 -0.67
N PRO A 138 9.95 -7.75 -1.96
CA PRO A 138 11.17 -8.04 -2.70
C PRO A 138 12.18 -6.89 -2.69
N MET A 139 11.72 -5.63 -2.81
CA MET A 139 12.60 -4.47 -2.70
C MET A 139 13.29 -4.41 -1.33
N LEU A 140 12.56 -4.65 -0.24
CA LEU A 140 13.15 -4.70 1.10
C LEU A 140 14.17 -5.83 1.29
N ARG A 141 14.05 -6.94 0.55
CA ARG A 141 15.05 -8.01 0.58
C ARG A 141 16.41 -7.52 0.09
N HIS A 142 16.45 -6.64 -0.91
CA HIS A 142 17.70 -6.04 -1.39
C HIS A 142 18.36 -5.15 -0.33
N PHE A 143 17.56 -4.54 0.55
CA PHE A 143 18.06 -3.77 1.71
C PHE A 143 18.45 -4.64 2.91
N GLY A 144 18.43 -5.97 2.80
CA GLY A 144 18.82 -6.87 3.88
C GLY A 144 17.68 -7.26 4.83
N VAL A 145 16.42 -7.16 4.39
CA VAL A 145 15.24 -7.59 5.16
C VAL A 145 14.55 -8.80 4.47
N PRO A 146 15.19 -9.98 4.36
CA PRO A 146 14.70 -11.09 3.55
C PRO A 146 13.40 -11.71 4.07
N ASP A 147 13.22 -11.74 5.39
CA ASP A 147 12.14 -12.48 6.07
C ASP A 147 10.88 -11.64 6.31
N ALA A 148 10.81 -10.40 5.79
CA ALA A 148 9.57 -9.63 5.81
C ALA A 148 8.49 -10.34 4.98
N ALA A 149 7.32 -10.53 5.58
CA ALA A 149 6.23 -11.31 5.00
C ALA A 149 4.88 -10.62 5.19
N LEU A 150 4.04 -10.67 4.15
CA LEU A 150 2.66 -10.21 4.18
C LEU A 150 1.74 -11.36 3.77
N THR A 151 0.92 -11.82 4.71
CA THR A 151 -0.06 -12.89 4.51
C THR A 151 -1.45 -12.30 4.44
N ILE A 152 -2.17 -12.60 3.36
CA ILE A 152 -3.56 -12.18 3.17
C ILE A 152 -4.46 -13.27 3.74
N VAL A 153 -5.12 -12.98 4.87
CA VAL A 153 -6.02 -13.94 5.54
C VAL A 153 -7.41 -13.85 4.93
N ARG A 154 -7.89 -12.62 4.69
CA ARG A 154 -9.19 -12.33 4.07
C ARG A 154 -9.04 -11.15 3.12
N ARG A 155 -9.67 -11.23 1.94
CA ARG A 155 -9.79 -10.09 1.03
C ARG A 155 -10.88 -9.14 1.49
N GLY A 156 -10.71 -7.85 1.22
CA GLY A 156 -11.70 -6.81 1.54
C GLY A 156 -11.79 -5.78 0.42
N ALA A 157 -12.83 -5.87 -0.41
CA ALA A 157 -13.10 -4.88 -1.45
C ALA A 157 -13.94 -3.72 -0.90
N PRO A 158 -13.86 -2.52 -1.48
CA PRO A 158 -14.79 -1.43 -1.17
C PRO A 158 -16.23 -1.81 -1.58
N PRO A 159 -17.27 -1.22 -0.95
CA PRO A 159 -17.19 -0.21 0.11
C PRO A 159 -17.07 -0.77 1.54
N ALA A 160 -17.51 -2.00 1.81
CA ALA A 160 -17.61 -2.49 3.19
C ALA A 160 -16.33 -3.14 3.73
N GLY A 161 -15.37 -3.47 2.87
CA GLY A 161 -14.08 -4.06 3.27
C GLY A 161 -14.22 -5.42 3.94
N GLY A 162 -13.73 -5.53 5.17
CA GLY A 162 -13.66 -6.78 5.93
C GLY A 162 -12.51 -7.71 5.54
N GLY A 163 -11.46 -7.14 4.94
CA GLY A 163 -10.20 -7.82 4.72
C GLY A 163 -9.34 -7.85 5.97
N GLU A 164 -8.42 -8.79 6.00
CA GLU A 164 -7.46 -8.99 7.09
C GLU A 164 -6.12 -9.42 6.49
N VAL A 165 -5.05 -8.72 6.87
CA VAL A 165 -3.69 -9.10 6.54
C VAL A 165 -2.85 -9.21 7.80
N ARG A 166 -1.86 -10.11 7.76
CA ARG A 166 -0.83 -10.25 8.77
C ARG A 166 0.51 -9.87 8.16
N LEU A 167 1.14 -8.87 8.76
CA LEU A 167 2.45 -8.35 8.39
C LEU A 167 3.45 -8.79 9.47
N SER A 168 4.47 -9.52 9.05
CA SER A 168 5.63 -9.87 9.88
C SER A 168 6.86 -9.14 9.33
N VAL A 169 7.56 -8.39 10.17
CA VAL A 169 8.81 -7.72 9.78
C VAL A 169 9.88 -7.94 10.85
N PRO A 170 11.03 -8.53 10.50
CA PRO A 170 12.13 -8.72 11.43
C PRO A 170 12.85 -7.38 11.70
N VAL A 171 13.52 -7.31 12.85
CA VAL A 171 14.47 -6.23 13.14
C VAL A 171 15.77 -6.50 12.41
N VAL A 172 16.38 -5.46 11.86
CA VAL A 172 17.70 -5.52 11.25
C VAL A 172 18.67 -4.59 11.98
N ARG A 173 19.93 -5.01 12.06
CA ARG A 173 20.99 -4.20 12.69
C ARG A 173 21.43 -3.05 11.79
N GLU A 174 21.54 -3.35 10.50
CA GLU A 174 21.95 -2.41 9.46
C GLU A 174 21.27 -2.79 8.15
N LEU A 175 20.98 -1.79 7.32
CA LEU A 175 20.50 -2.01 5.96
C LEU A 175 21.68 -2.15 5.01
N SER A 176 21.53 -3.05 4.04
CA SER A 176 22.49 -3.17 2.93
C SER A 176 22.26 -2.06 1.92
N THR A 177 23.35 -1.45 1.45
CA THR A 177 23.31 -0.52 0.31
C THR A 177 23.00 -1.29 -0.96
N ILE A 178 22.13 -0.73 -1.81
CA ILE A 178 21.79 -1.31 -3.11
C ILE A 178 22.42 -0.48 -4.23
N ASP A 179 22.85 -1.16 -5.28
CA ASP A 179 23.31 -0.54 -6.53
C ASP A 179 22.36 -0.97 -7.65
N LEU A 180 21.50 -0.04 -8.09
CA LEU A 180 20.55 -0.20 -9.19
C LEU A 180 20.87 0.80 -10.30
N THR A 181 22.10 0.73 -10.82
CA THR A 181 22.59 1.60 -11.89
C THR A 181 22.10 1.20 -13.28
N GLU A 182 21.72 -0.06 -13.49
CA GLU A 182 21.27 -0.58 -14.77
C GLU A 182 19.77 -0.90 -14.77
N GLN A 183 19.03 -0.39 -15.75
CA GLN A 183 17.61 -0.71 -15.94
C GLN A 183 17.40 -2.18 -16.39
N GLY A 184 18.34 -2.71 -17.17
CA GLY A 184 18.23 -4.04 -17.78
C GLY A 184 17.10 -4.12 -18.82
N ARG A 185 16.84 -5.34 -19.32
CA ARG A 185 15.70 -5.61 -20.21
C ARG A 185 14.60 -6.34 -19.44
N PHE A 186 13.34 -6.02 -19.70
CA PHE A 186 12.22 -6.77 -19.12
C PHE A 186 12.23 -8.19 -19.67
N LYS A 187 12.34 -9.18 -18.76
CA LYS A 187 12.43 -10.60 -19.13
C LYS A 187 11.08 -11.32 -19.02
N ARG A 188 10.21 -10.86 -18.11
CA ARG A 188 8.92 -11.50 -17.84
C ARG A 188 7.94 -10.58 -17.16
N VAL A 189 6.66 -10.92 -17.27
CA VAL A 189 5.57 -10.29 -16.51
C VAL A 189 4.89 -11.34 -15.64
N ARG A 190 4.69 -11.00 -14.38
CA ARG A 190 3.88 -11.77 -13.42
C ARG A 190 2.71 -10.92 -12.98
N GLY A 191 1.58 -11.55 -12.68
CA GLY A 191 0.41 -10.82 -12.22
C GLY A 191 -0.48 -11.63 -11.29
N VAL A 192 -1.36 -10.95 -10.58
CA VAL A 192 -2.40 -11.55 -9.76
C VAL A 192 -3.73 -10.90 -10.14
N ALA A 193 -4.61 -11.71 -10.73
CA ALA A 193 -6.00 -11.39 -10.99
C ALA A 193 -6.82 -11.85 -9.77
N TYR A 194 -7.13 -10.93 -8.86
CA TYR A 194 -7.93 -11.26 -7.69
C TYR A 194 -9.42 -11.14 -8.00
N GLY A 195 -10.23 -12.00 -7.38
CA GLY A 195 -11.68 -11.84 -7.35
C GLY A 195 -12.27 -12.27 -6.02
N SER A 196 -13.18 -11.47 -5.47
CA SER A 196 -13.87 -11.71 -4.21
C SER A 196 -15.37 -11.61 -4.40
N LYS A 197 -16.13 -12.64 -4.00
CA LYS A 197 -17.60 -12.74 -4.19
C LYS A 197 -18.05 -12.52 -5.64
N VAL A 198 -17.23 -12.91 -6.60
CA VAL A 198 -17.52 -12.82 -8.04
C VAL A 198 -17.37 -14.17 -8.74
N SER A 199 -17.93 -14.26 -9.95
CA SER A 199 -17.76 -15.44 -10.80
C SER A 199 -16.29 -15.64 -11.17
N PRO A 200 -15.76 -16.88 -11.15
CA PRO A 200 -14.42 -17.19 -11.63
C PRO A 200 -14.12 -16.73 -13.06
N GLN A 201 -15.16 -16.62 -13.90
CA GLN A 201 -15.04 -16.12 -15.27
C GLN A 201 -14.49 -14.69 -15.34
N ILE A 202 -14.69 -13.88 -14.30
CA ILE A 202 -14.16 -12.50 -14.24
C ILE A 202 -12.62 -12.53 -14.27
N ALA A 203 -11.99 -13.40 -13.48
CA ALA A 203 -10.53 -13.50 -13.46
C ALA A 203 -9.99 -13.98 -14.81
N ASN A 204 -10.63 -14.98 -15.43
CA ASN A 204 -10.19 -15.47 -16.75
C ASN A 204 -10.28 -14.36 -17.82
N ARG A 205 -11.39 -13.61 -17.85
CA ARG A 205 -11.56 -12.48 -18.78
C ARG A 205 -10.50 -11.39 -18.59
N MET A 206 -10.10 -11.09 -17.36
CA MET A 206 -8.97 -10.18 -17.08
C MET A 206 -7.65 -10.74 -17.65
N VAL A 207 -7.36 -12.02 -17.38
CA VAL A 207 -6.12 -12.66 -17.85
C VAL A 207 -6.04 -12.67 -19.38
N ASP A 208 -7.13 -13.00 -20.06
CA ASP A 208 -7.18 -13.04 -21.53
C ASP A 208 -6.99 -11.65 -22.12
N ALA A 209 -7.63 -10.62 -21.55
CA ALA A 209 -7.48 -9.23 -21.97
C ALA A 209 -6.07 -8.67 -21.72
N THR A 210 -5.40 -9.09 -20.64
CA THR A 210 -4.02 -8.70 -20.38
C THR A 210 -3.05 -9.38 -21.35
N ARG A 211 -3.25 -10.68 -21.60
CA ARG A 211 -2.41 -11.45 -22.53
C ARG A 211 -2.55 -10.98 -23.97
N SER A 212 -3.74 -10.56 -24.39
CA SER A 212 -3.96 -10.03 -25.74
C SER A 212 -3.11 -8.79 -26.03
N ILE A 213 -2.74 -8.01 -25.02
CA ILE A 213 -1.84 -6.85 -25.18
C ILE A 213 -0.38 -7.26 -24.97
N LEU A 214 -0.05 -7.86 -23.83
CA LEU A 214 1.35 -8.05 -23.44
C LEU A 214 2.09 -9.11 -24.25
N ASN A 215 1.39 -10.09 -24.83
CA ASN A 215 2.02 -11.13 -25.66
C ASN A 215 2.60 -10.56 -26.97
N HIS A 216 2.21 -9.36 -27.39
CA HIS A 216 2.84 -8.66 -28.51
C HIS A 216 4.27 -8.18 -28.19
N PHE A 217 4.59 -8.01 -26.90
CA PHE A 217 5.87 -7.47 -26.45
C PHE A 217 6.77 -8.53 -25.80
N LEU A 218 6.19 -9.43 -25.00
CA LEU A 218 6.91 -10.45 -24.25
C LEU A 218 6.17 -11.80 -24.30
N PRO A 219 6.87 -12.92 -24.55
CA PRO A 219 6.24 -14.24 -24.54
C PRO A 219 5.97 -14.78 -23.12
N ASP A 220 6.78 -14.38 -22.13
CA ASP A 220 6.66 -14.86 -20.74
C ASP A 220 5.75 -13.95 -19.89
N VAL A 221 4.44 -14.07 -20.12
CA VAL A 221 3.38 -13.38 -19.37
C VAL A 221 2.52 -14.37 -18.61
N TRP A 222 2.60 -14.34 -17.28
CA TRP A 222 1.85 -15.23 -16.42
C TRP A 222 1.07 -14.48 -15.34
N VAL A 223 -0.25 -14.62 -15.36
CA VAL A 223 -1.16 -14.02 -14.38
C VAL A 223 -1.84 -15.12 -13.59
N TYR A 224 -1.62 -15.13 -12.28
CA TYR A 224 -2.27 -16.05 -11.34
C TYR A 224 -3.70 -15.59 -11.07
N THR A 225 -4.63 -16.53 -10.92
CA THR A 225 -6.01 -16.23 -10.51
C THR A 225 -6.16 -16.51 -9.01
N ASP A 226 -6.57 -15.50 -8.25
CA ASP A 226 -6.71 -15.56 -6.78
C ASP A 226 -8.17 -15.27 -6.39
N LEU A 227 -8.98 -16.33 -6.31
CA LEU A 227 -10.44 -16.24 -6.14
C LEU A 227 -10.88 -16.65 -4.74
N TYR A 228 -11.56 -15.74 -4.05
CA TYR A 228 -12.06 -15.95 -2.69
C TYR A 228 -13.58 -16.14 -2.65
N LYS A 229 -14.03 -17.11 -1.84
CA LYS A 229 -15.44 -17.40 -1.55
C LYS A 229 -15.69 -17.45 -0.04
N GLY A 230 -16.96 -17.31 0.35
CA GLY A 230 -17.38 -17.44 1.75
C GLY A 230 -16.76 -16.39 2.66
N LYS A 231 -16.38 -16.77 3.89
CA LYS A 231 -15.87 -15.83 4.91
C LYS A 231 -14.54 -15.17 4.54
N ALA A 232 -13.73 -15.81 3.69
CA ALA A 232 -12.43 -15.26 3.26
C ALA A 232 -12.55 -14.16 2.18
N SER A 233 -13.77 -13.94 1.65
CA SER A 233 -14.07 -12.98 0.57
C SER A 233 -14.56 -11.61 1.08
N GLY A 234 -14.36 -11.33 2.36
CA GLY A 234 -14.74 -10.05 2.97
C GLY A 234 -16.24 -9.77 2.89
N LEU A 235 -16.60 -8.50 2.94
CA LEU A 235 -17.98 -8.03 3.03
C LEU A 235 -18.55 -7.60 1.67
N SER A 236 -17.71 -7.11 0.76
CA SER A 236 -18.12 -6.64 -0.57
C SER A 236 -17.53 -7.47 -1.71
N ALA A 237 -18.25 -7.50 -2.83
CA ALA A 237 -17.74 -8.07 -4.07
C ALA A 237 -16.78 -7.10 -4.75
N GLY A 238 -15.72 -7.63 -5.36
CA GLY A 238 -14.75 -6.83 -6.08
C GLY A 238 -13.70 -7.69 -6.75
N PHE A 239 -12.99 -7.09 -7.70
CA PHE A 239 -11.90 -7.71 -8.43
C PHE A 239 -10.90 -6.64 -8.84
N ALA A 240 -9.64 -7.03 -8.98
CA ALA A 240 -8.60 -6.19 -9.52
C ALA A 240 -7.53 -7.05 -10.17
N LEU A 241 -6.65 -6.37 -10.87
CA LEU A 241 -5.48 -6.97 -11.48
C LEU A 241 -4.25 -6.17 -11.09
N SER A 242 -3.26 -6.86 -10.55
CA SER A 242 -1.93 -6.30 -10.26
C SER A 242 -0.92 -7.01 -11.16
N LEU A 243 -0.10 -6.25 -11.89
CA LEU A 243 0.94 -6.74 -12.79
C LEU A 243 2.30 -6.20 -12.36
N VAL A 244 3.33 -7.03 -12.51
CA VAL A 244 4.74 -6.70 -12.24
C VAL A 244 5.59 -7.23 -13.38
N ALA A 245 6.26 -6.32 -14.07
CA ALA A 245 7.31 -6.62 -15.03
C ALA A 245 8.65 -6.64 -14.31
N GLU A 246 9.42 -7.71 -14.50
CA GLU A 246 10.74 -7.88 -13.89
C GLU A 246 11.83 -7.75 -14.96
N SER A 247 12.86 -6.95 -14.67
CA SER A 247 14.01 -6.79 -15.55
C SER A 247 15.11 -7.84 -15.26
N THR A 248 16.09 -7.92 -16.15
CA THR A 248 17.30 -8.73 -15.96
C THR A 248 18.18 -8.21 -14.82
N SER A 249 18.14 -6.91 -14.50
CA SER A 249 18.90 -6.30 -13.41
C SER A 249 18.18 -6.34 -12.06
N GLY A 250 16.94 -6.85 -12.01
CA GLY A 250 16.13 -6.92 -10.79
C GLY A 250 15.23 -5.70 -10.57
N ALA A 251 15.21 -4.74 -11.50
CA ALA A 251 14.24 -3.65 -11.46
C ALA A 251 12.82 -4.19 -11.66
N LEU A 252 11.87 -3.65 -10.90
CA LEU A 252 10.46 -4.03 -10.92
C LEU A 252 9.63 -2.83 -11.37
N LEU A 253 8.79 -3.04 -12.38
CA LEU A 253 7.79 -2.07 -12.78
C LEU A 253 6.41 -2.67 -12.55
N ALA A 254 5.55 -1.96 -11.82
CA ALA A 254 4.27 -2.48 -11.40
C ALA A 254 3.12 -1.56 -11.77
N ALA A 255 1.96 -2.17 -11.97
CA ALA A 255 0.69 -1.48 -12.16
C ALA A 255 -0.43 -2.27 -11.49
N GLU A 256 -1.43 -1.56 -10.99
CA GLU A 256 -2.61 -2.15 -10.41
C GLU A 256 -3.85 -1.35 -10.84
N VAL A 257 -4.91 -2.08 -11.17
CA VAL A 257 -6.20 -1.50 -11.51
C VAL A 257 -7.29 -2.26 -10.77
N CYS A 258 -8.00 -1.54 -9.91
CA CYS A 258 -9.16 -2.03 -9.18
C CYS A 258 -10.44 -1.71 -9.93
N ALA A 259 -11.38 -2.66 -9.96
CA ALA A 259 -12.67 -2.43 -10.58
C ALA A 259 -13.50 -1.43 -9.75
N VAL A 260 -13.94 -0.35 -10.39
CA VAL A 260 -14.85 0.64 -9.80
C VAL A 260 -16.20 0.57 -10.53
N GLY A 261 -17.30 0.50 -9.80
CA GLY A 261 -18.65 0.75 -10.32
C GLY A 261 -19.03 0.05 -11.62
N GLY A 262 -19.20 -1.28 -11.60
CA GLY A 262 -19.70 -2.03 -12.77
C GLY A 262 -18.72 -2.14 -13.94
N ALA A 263 -17.46 -1.73 -13.77
CA ALA A 263 -16.40 -1.88 -14.76
C ALA A 263 -16.35 -3.31 -15.34
N ARG A 264 -16.00 -3.41 -16.63
CA ARG A 264 -15.87 -4.72 -17.28
C ARG A 264 -14.52 -5.35 -16.93
N PRO A 265 -14.47 -6.68 -16.74
CA PRO A 265 -13.20 -7.37 -16.50
C PRO A 265 -12.15 -7.13 -17.58
N GLU A 266 -12.56 -7.05 -18.84
CA GLU A 266 -11.65 -6.80 -19.96
C GLU A 266 -11.04 -5.40 -19.88
N GLU A 267 -11.82 -4.39 -19.49
CA GLU A 267 -11.33 -3.01 -19.33
C GLU A 267 -10.27 -2.93 -18.23
N VAL A 268 -10.51 -3.60 -17.09
CA VAL A 268 -9.51 -3.71 -16.02
C VAL A 268 -8.23 -4.40 -16.53
N GLY A 269 -8.40 -5.49 -17.29
CA GLY A 269 -7.30 -6.23 -17.90
C GLY A 269 -6.46 -5.40 -18.87
N THR A 270 -7.10 -4.62 -19.73
CA THR A 270 -6.42 -3.79 -20.74
C THR A 270 -5.79 -2.54 -20.12
N SER A 271 -6.47 -1.88 -19.18
CA SER A 271 -5.93 -0.73 -18.43
C SER A 271 -4.69 -1.12 -17.62
N ALA A 272 -4.74 -2.24 -16.91
CA ALA A 272 -3.59 -2.73 -16.14
C ALA A 272 -2.41 -3.11 -17.04
N ALA A 273 -2.67 -3.69 -18.22
CA ALA A 273 -1.62 -4.04 -19.18
C ALA A 273 -0.97 -2.81 -19.83
N SER A 274 -1.74 -1.74 -20.03
CA SER A 274 -1.25 -0.51 -20.70
C SER A 274 -0.48 0.40 -19.75
N ALA A 275 -0.84 0.44 -18.46
CA ALA A 275 -0.18 1.27 -17.45
C ALA A 275 1.36 1.06 -17.34
N PRO A 276 1.91 -0.17 -17.26
CA PRO A 276 3.35 -0.37 -17.19
C PRO A 276 4.03 0.03 -18.50
N LEU A 277 3.38 -0.09 -19.67
CA LEU A 277 3.98 0.33 -20.94
C LEU A 277 4.27 1.84 -20.98
N GLY A 278 3.39 2.66 -20.40
CA GLY A 278 3.65 4.09 -20.21
C GLY A 278 4.81 4.37 -19.25
N GLY A 279 4.91 3.58 -18.17
CA GLY A 279 6.02 3.65 -17.22
C GLY A 279 7.37 3.28 -17.82
N VAL A 280 7.43 2.28 -18.72
CA VAL A 280 8.65 1.92 -19.47
C VAL A 280 9.15 3.04 -20.37
N GLN A 281 8.27 3.92 -20.86
CA GLN A 281 8.67 5.05 -21.70
C GLN A 281 9.16 6.26 -20.89
N GLN A 282 8.81 6.34 -19.60
CA GLN A 282 9.12 7.50 -18.74
C GLN A 282 10.26 7.25 -17.75
N GLY A 283 10.54 5.99 -17.39
CA GLY A 283 11.58 5.58 -16.43
C GLY A 283 12.78 4.94 -17.10
#